data_AF-A0A8T4TZP0-F1
#
_entry.id   AF-A0A8T4TZP0-F1
#
_cell.length_a   1.000
_cell.length_b   1.000
_cell.length_c   1.000
_cell.angle_alpha   90.00
_cell.angle_beta   90.00
_cell.angle_gamma   90.00
#
_symmetry.space_group_name_H-M   'P 1'
#
loop_
_entity.id
_entity.type
_entity.pdbx_description
1 polymer ?
#
loop_
_entity_poly.entity_id
_entity_poly.type
_entity_poly.pdbx_seq_one_letter_code
_entity_poly.pdbx_strand_id
1 'polypeptide(L)' 'MTDNDNTIFVGGKPFMNYVTGVVMQFTTKNMDEVIVKARGKFISRAVDI' A
#
# COMPACT_ATOMS: atom_id res chain seq x y z
N MET A 1 16.72 8.40 6.62
CA MET A 1 15.63 7.43 6.88
C MET A 1 14.32 8.17 6.70
N THR A 2 13.85 8.28 5.46
CA THR A 2 12.53 8.83 5.14
C THR A 2 11.53 7.67 5.16
N ASP A 3 11.10 7.27 6.36
CA ASP A 3 10.21 6.12 6.65
C ASP A 3 8.80 6.18 6.02
N ASN A 4 8.53 7.15 5.15
CA ASN A 4 7.19 7.38 4.59
C ASN A 4 7.07 7.04 3.12
N ASP A 5 8.16 6.79 2.39
CA ASP A 5 8.08 6.71 0.93
C ASP A 5 7.57 5.36 0.42
N ASN A 6 7.72 4.28 1.20
CA ASN A 6 7.25 2.94 0.88
C ASN A 6 5.99 2.50 1.65
N THR A 7 5.37 3.39 2.43
CA THR A 7 4.18 3.02 3.21
C THR A 7 2.89 3.37 2.46
N ILE A 8 1.96 2.40 2.35
CA ILE A 8 0.63 2.58 1.76
C ILE A 8 -0.44 2.44 2.86
N PHE A 9 -1.28 3.45 3.01
CA PHE A 9 -2.39 3.47 3.98
C PHE A 9 -3.72 3.07 3.32
N VAL A 10 -4.31 1.97 3.77
CA VAL A 10 -5.57 1.42 3.23
C VAL A 10 -6.78 2.02 3.94
N GLY A 11 -7.78 2.39 3.15
CA GLY A 11 -9.03 3.01 3.60
C GLY A 11 -10.15 2.85 2.57
N GLY A 12 -10.95 3.91 2.40
CA GLY A 12 -12.18 3.87 1.59
C GLY A 12 -12.01 4.00 0.07
N LYS A 13 -10.79 4.12 -0.47
CA LYS A 13 -10.60 4.23 -1.94
C LYS A 13 -10.95 2.89 -2.63
N PRO A 14 -11.23 2.91 -3.95
CA PRO A 14 -11.40 1.68 -4.72
C PRO A 14 -10.21 0.73 -4.57
N PHE A 15 -10.49 -0.57 -4.52
CA PHE A 15 -9.49 -1.62 -4.27
C PHE A 15 -8.27 -1.52 -5.22
N MET A 16 -8.54 -1.40 -6.52
CA MET A 16 -7.50 -1.33 -7.54
C MET A 16 -6.54 -0.15 -7.38
N ASN A 17 -6.95 0.96 -6.76
CA ASN A 17 -6.05 2.09 -6.53
C ASN A 17 -4.90 1.73 -5.59
N TYR A 18 -5.15 0.82 -4.63
CA TYR A 18 -4.13 0.34 -3.71
C TYR A 18 -3.18 -0.64 -4.40
N VAL A 19 -3.72 -1.58 -5.18
CA VAL A 19 -2.93 -2.54 -5.97
C VAL A 19 -1.99 -1.81 -6.94
N THR A 20 -2.51 -0.86 -7.71
CA THR A 20 -1.69 -0.05 -8.61
C THR A 20 -0.62 0.72 -7.83
N GLY A 21 -0.95 1.24 -6.65
CA GLY A 21 0.03 1.91 -5.78
C GLY A 21 1.18 0.98 -5.37
N VAL A 22 0.90 -0.25 -4.96
CA VAL A 22 1.91 -1.25 -4.60
C VAL A 22 2.79 -1.58 -5.81
N VAL A 23 2.19 -1.84 -6.97
CA VAL A 23 2.94 -2.16 -8.20
C VAL A 23 3.84 -1.00 -8.63
N MET A 24 3.37 0.24 -8.53
CA MET A 24 4.16 1.43 -8.86
C MET A 24 5.36 1.62 -7.91
N GLN A 25 5.23 1.26 -6.63
CA GLN A 25 6.34 1.32 -5.67
C GLN A 25 7.48 0.36 -6.06
N PHE A 26 7.14 -0.86 -6.48
CA PHE A 26 8.14 -1.83 -6.93
C PHE A 26 8.71 -1.50 -8.31
N THR A 27 7.87 -1.07 -9.25
CA THR A 27 8.29 -0.90 -10.67
C THR A 27 8.89 0.47 -10.97
N THR A 28 8.29 1.55 -10.47
CA THR A 28 8.68 2.93 -10.84
C THR A 28 9.64 3.52 -9.83
N LYS A 29 9.46 3.19 -8.55
CA LYS A 29 10.33 3.67 -7.47
C LYS A 29 11.44 2.69 -7.10
N ASN A 30 11.46 1.48 -7.67
CA ASN A 30 12.44 0.42 -7.39
C ASN A 30 12.66 0.19 -5.89
N MET A 31 11.57 0.19 -5.12
CA MET A 31 11.62 -0.10 -3.68
C MET A 31 11.71 -1.61 -3.46
N ASP A 32 12.64 -2.05 -2.61
CA ASP A 32 12.78 -3.47 -2.25
C ASP A 32 11.69 -3.94 -1.27
N GLU A 33 11.11 -3.00 -0.51
CA GLU A 33 10.12 -3.27 0.52
C GLU A 33 8.98 -2.25 0.45
N VAL A 34 7.74 -2.72 0.59
CA VAL A 34 6.53 -1.90 0.66
C VAL A 34 5.74 -2.26 1.91
N ILE A 35 5.37 -1.26 2.71
CA ILE A 35 4.67 -1.47 3.98
C ILE A 35 3.20 -1.08 3.81
N VAL A 36 2.29 -2.05 3.90
CA VAL A 36 0.84 -1.80 3.84
C VAL A 36 0.28 -1.68 5.26
N LYS A 37 -0.35 -0.54 5.58
CA LYS A 37 -0.94 -0.26 6.89
C LYS A 37 -2.44 -0.03 6.78
N ALA A 38 -3.19 -0.65 7.67
CA ALA A 38 -4.64 -0.50 7.75
C ALA A 38 -5.13 -0.56 9.20
N ARG A 39 -6.37 -0.09 9.43
CA ARG A 39 -7.01 -0.14 10.76
C ARG A 39 -8.51 -0.42 10.65
N GLY A 40 -9.05 -1.04 11.69
CA GLY A 40 -10.48 -1.35 11.80
C GLY A 40 -10.96 -2.25 10.66
N LYS A 41 -12.13 -1.94 10.10
CA LYS A 41 -12.75 -2.76 9.04
C LYS A 41 -11.96 -2.85 7.73
N PHE A 42 -10.92 -2.02 7.54
CA PHE A 42 -10.08 -2.05 6.34
C PHE A 42 -8.91 -3.02 6.44
N ILE A 43 -8.70 -3.67 7.60
CA ILE A 43 -7.62 -4.66 7.76
C ILE A 43 -7.82 -5.83 6.81
N SER A 44 -9.05 -6.36 6.67
CA SER A 44 -9.33 -7.44 5.72
C SER A 44 -8.96 -7.04 4.29
N ARG A 45 -9.33 -5.82 3.89
CA ARG A 45 -8.97 -5.27 2.58
C ARG A 45 -7.45 -5.18 2.38
N ALA A 46 -6.69 -4.88 3.42
CA ALA A 46 -5.23 -4.82 3.34
C ALA A 46 -4.55 -6.19 3.28
N VAL A 47 -5.23 -7.24 3.74
CA VAL A 47 -4.80 -8.63 3.54
C VAL A 47 -5.09 -9.09 2.11
N ASP A 48 -6.18 -8.60 1.51
CA ASP A 48 -6.56 -8.93 0.13
C ASP A 48 -5.68 -8.22 -0.93
N ILE A 49 -5.07 -7.08 -0.58
CA ILE A 49 -4.15 -6.30 -1.43
C ILE A 49 -2.79 -6.96 -1.45
#